data_AF-A0A077WTB8-F1
#
_entry.id   AF-A0A077WTB8-F1
#
_cell.length_a   1.000
_cell.length_b   1.000
_cell.length_c   1.000
_cell.angle_alpha   90.00
_cell.angle_beta   90.00
_cell.angle_gamma   90.00
#
_symmetry.space_group_name_H-M   'P 1'
#
loop_
_entity.id
_entity.type
_entity.pdbx_description
1 polymer ?
#
loop_
_entity_poly.entity_id
_entity_poly.type
_entity_poly.pdbx_seq_one_letter_code
_entity_poly.pdbx_strand_id
1 'polypeptide(L)'
;MDISLDSPPPAPNDKCYKLTCRANEWFERHQYHEAITEYTKVIQQLTLTDATQQPFAALVYCNRSASYLHMRQYHAARDDAGRAIELRSSWAKGYYRHAEALMKLRQYDNAIYYYKQALERDPENGEISARIARALLEKDNDTMGIDIIQVMPGRDIATQRSFHKPIQNRIYEFAEVMRNIIYIVADKATKQCVVVDACWDIDGIFRIVEEYGYDIVASVVTHYHFDHVGGSPPPPYDTLPIKINGLATLLKRLPHIKAYVHPEDIQYIRQANPTIPANRLAATMTAATETLDIGSKTHIRFIPTPGHTPGSQALLVNDCRLIAGDTLLCGFCGRTDLEGGDRRAMEQTLRYTLGKLDDRVVVYPGHHYGSDWSTIGIERDKGCLGDDLVGYGTDHIHSQPLPAAITGGPRSRASTLSNY
;
A
#
# COMPACT_ATOMS: atom_id res chain seq x y z
N MET A 1 43.32 2.75 10.16
CA MET A 1 42.95 2.19 8.84
C MET A 1 41.46 2.23 8.78
N ASP A 2 40.97 3.27 8.12
CA ASP A 2 39.55 3.61 8.01
C ASP A 2 38.93 2.65 6.98
N ILE A 3 38.35 1.56 7.47
CA ILE A 3 37.52 0.68 6.64
C ILE A 3 36.19 1.42 6.52
N SER A 4 35.92 1.94 5.32
CA SER A 4 34.61 2.50 4.94
C SER A 4 33.48 1.67 5.57
N LEU A 5 32.59 2.36 6.29
CA LEU A 5 31.41 1.78 6.97
C LEU A 5 30.45 1.05 6.01
N ASP A 6 30.64 1.18 4.69
CA ASP A 6 29.78 0.64 3.63
C ASP A 6 30.27 -0.66 2.98
N SER A 7 31.52 -1.06 3.18
CA SER A 7 31.99 -2.35 2.65
C SER A 7 31.44 -3.49 3.52
N PRO A 8 30.78 -4.51 2.95
CA PRO A 8 30.31 -5.65 3.73
C PRO A 8 31.51 -6.33 4.40
N PRO A 9 31.38 -6.74 5.68
CA PRO A 9 32.46 -7.40 6.40
C PRO A 9 32.93 -8.64 5.63
N PRO A 10 34.24 -8.91 5.56
CA PRO A 10 34.76 -10.03 4.80
C PRO A 10 34.32 -11.36 5.42
N ALA A 11 34.06 -12.34 4.57
CA ALA A 11 33.81 -13.70 5.03
C ALA A 11 35.08 -14.31 5.64
N PRO A 12 34.97 -15.14 6.69
CA PRO A 12 36.14 -15.73 7.35
C PRO A 12 36.88 -16.77 6.50
N ASN A 13 36.21 -17.34 5.48
CA ASN A 13 36.80 -18.26 4.52
C ASN A 13 35.96 -18.35 3.24
N ASP A 14 36.55 -18.94 2.18
CA ASP A 14 35.93 -19.12 0.86
C ASP A 14 34.60 -19.90 0.92
N LYS A 15 34.49 -20.88 1.83
CA LYS A 15 33.25 -21.66 2.00
C LYS A 15 32.10 -20.78 2.52
N CYS A 16 32.33 -19.95 3.54
CA CYS A 16 31.34 -19.02 4.07
C CYS A 16 30.95 -17.97 3.03
N TYR A 17 31.92 -17.48 2.25
CA TYR A 17 31.67 -16.56 1.14
C TYR A 17 30.72 -17.17 0.11
N LYS A 18 31.06 -18.34 -0.45
CA LYS A 18 30.26 -19.03 -1.47
C LYS A 18 28.83 -19.36 -1.00
N LEU A 19 28.68 -19.84 0.23
CA LEU A 19 27.36 -20.12 0.80
C LEU A 19 26.52 -18.85 0.95
N THR A 20 27.13 -17.74 1.36
CA THR A 20 26.44 -16.45 1.50
C THR A 20 26.03 -15.89 0.13
N CYS A 21 26.89 -15.95 -0.88
CA CYS A 21 26.53 -15.58 -2.25
C CYS A 21 25.34 -16.42 -2.77
N ARG A 22 25.35 -17.74 -2.54
CA ARG A 22 24.23 -18.61 -2.91
C ARG A 22 22.94 -18.27 -2.16
N ALA A 23 23.04 -17.93 -0.87
CA ALA A 23 21.89 -17.51 -0.08
C ALA A 23 21.29 -16.19 -0.61
N ASN A 24 22.14 -15.22 -0.97
CA ASN A 24 21.71 -13.96 -1.60
C ASN A 24 21.03 -14.23 -2.96
N GLU A 25 21.57 -15.12 -3.79
CA GLU A 25 20.99 -15.49 -5.08
C GLU A 25 19.58 -16.10 -4.92
N TRP A 26 19.38 -16.98 -3.93
CA TRP A 26 18.04 -17.50 -3.62
C TRP A 26 17.10 -16.40 -3.12
N PHE A 27 17.61 -15.48 -2.30
CA PHE A 27 16.82 -14.35 -1.82
C PHE A 27 16.36 -13.46 -2.98
N GLU A 28 17.25 -13.13 -3.92
CA GLU A 28 16.95 -12.36 -5.13
C GLU A 28 15.94 -13.04 -6.04
N ARG A 29 15.91 -14.39 -6.04
CA ARG A 29 14.89 -15.20 -6.74
C ARG A 29 13.58 -15.37 -5.97
N HIS A 30 13.40 -14.69 -4.84
CA HIS A 30 12.26 -14.83 -3.93
C HIS A 30 12.08 -16.26 -3.36
N GLN A 31 13.13 -17.08 -3.40
CA GLN A 31 13.19 -18.43 -2.85
C GLN A 31 13.70 -18.37 -1.40
N TYR A 32 12.86 -17.82 -0.54
CA TYR A 32 13.25 -17.46 0.83
C TYR A 32 13.55 -18.67 1.72
N HIS A 33 12.92 -19.82 1.49
CA HIS A 33 13.17 -21.04 2.26
C HIS A 33 14.58 -21.59 1.99
N GLU A 34 14.99 -21.59 0.73
CA GLU A 34 16.31 -21.98 0.28
C GLU A 34 17.36 -20.99 0.79
N ALA A 35 17.07 -19.68 0.72
CA ALA A 35 17.94 -18.64 1.30
C ALA A 35 18.18 -18.88 2.80
N ILE A 36 17.13 -19.14 3.58
CA ILE A 36 17.23 -19.45 5.02
C ILE A 36 18.11 -20.69 5.26
N THR A 37 17.90 -21.73 4.46
CA THR A 37 18.69 -22.97 4.56
C THR A 37 20.17 -22.69 4.34
N GLU A 38 20.50 -21.87 3.34
CA GLU A 38 21.88 -21.51 3.03
C GLU A 38 22.53 -20.61 4.08
N TYR A 39 21.84 -19.56 4.54
CA TYR A 39 22.34 -18.74 5.65
C TYR A 39 22.54 -19.56 6.93
N THR A 40 21.68 -20.54 7.19
CA THR A 40 21.82 -21.44 8.34
C THR A 40 23.10 -22.28 8.24
N LYS A 41 23.44 -22.77 7.05
CA LYS A 41 24.71 -23.47 6.81
C LYS A 41 25.91 -22.54 7.05
N VAL A 42 25.82 -21.27 6.66
CA VAL A 42 26.88 -20.28 6.94
C VAL A 42 27.07 -20.15 8.45
N ILE A 43 25.99 -19.89 9.21
CA ILE A 43 26.03 -19.71 10.67
C ILE A 43 26.66 -20.92 11.38
N GLN A 44 26.38 -22.15 10.92
CA GLN A 44 26.96 -23.37 11.47
C GLN A 44 28.49 -23.50 11.26
N GLN A 45 29.08 -22.74 10.34
CA GLN A 45 30.54 -22.70 10.13
C GLN A 45 31.23 -21.59 10.94
N LEU A 46 30.47 -20.67 11.55
CA LEU A 46 31.02 -19.52 12.25
C LEU A 46 31.31 -19.84 13.72
N THR A 47 32.40 -19.28 14.24
CA THR A 47 32.73 -19.34 15.66
C THR A 47 32.37 -18.00 16.31
N LEU A 48 31.19 -17.90 16.93
CA LEU A 48 30.66 -16.62 17.41
C LEU A 48 31.46 -15.99 18.58
N THR A 49 32.29 -16.78 19.26
CA THR A 49 33.22 -16.28 20.29
C THR A 49 34.46 -15.60 19.69
N ASP A 50 34.74 -15.80 18.41
CA ASP A 50 35.81 -15.11 17.69
C ASP A 50 35.31 -13.73 17.23
N ALA A 51 35.82 -12.69 17.89
CA ALA A 51 35.46 -11.30 17.63
C ALA A 51 35.69 -10.87 16.17
N THR A 52 36.64 -11.49 15.46
CA THR A 52 36.93 -11.16 14.06
C THR A 52 35.81 -11.61 13.12
N GLN A 53 35.03 -12.62 13.51
CA GLN A 53 33.92 -13.16 12.71
C GLN A 53 32.57 -12.50 13.03
N GLN A 54 32.45 -11.81 14.17
CA GLN A 54 31.18 -11.24 14.63
C GLN A 54 30.55 -10.26 13.64
N PRO A 55 31.28 -9.35 12.97
CA PRO A 55 30.68 -8.46 11.96
C PRO A 55 30.06 -9.24 10.80
N PHE A 56 30.73 -10.28 10.30
CA PHE A 56 30.22 -11.13 9.22
C PHE A 56 29.04 -11.99 9.70
N ALA A 57 29.11 -12.54 10.91
CA ALA A 57 27.99 -13.25 11.52
C ALA A 57 26.75 -12.34 11.64
N ALA A 58 26.91 -11.10 12.10
CA ALA A 58 25.82 -10.12 12.20
C ALA A 58 25.16 -9.85 10.84
N LEU A 59 25.96 -9.72 9.77
CA LEU A 59 25.44 -9.59 8.39
C LEU A 59 24.56 -10.78 8.01
N VAL A 60 25.03 -12.01 8.25
CA VAL A 60 24.33 -13.24 7.88
C VAL A 60 23.02 -13.40 8.67
N TYR A 61 23.03 -13.16 9.98
CA TYR A 61 21.82 -13.15 10.81
C TYR A 61 20.82 -12.08 10.33
N CYS A 62 21.30 -10.87 10.04
CA CYS A 62 20.47 -9.77 9.54
C CYS A 62 19.83 -10.10 8.17
N ASN A 63 20.54 -10.80 7.28
CA ASN A 63 20.00 -11.22 5.99
C ASN A 63 19.01 -12.38 6.13
N ARG A 64 19.29 -13.37 6.98
CA ARG A 64 18.36 -14.46 7.27
C ARG A 64 17.08 -13.98 7.95
N SER A 65 17.19 -12.98 8.84
CA SER A 65 16.05 -12.25 9.40
C SER A 65 15.15 -11.67 8.30
N ALA A 66 15.73 -11.06 7.26
CA ALA A 66 14.96 -10.55 6.12
C ALA A 66 14.23 -11.67 5.37
N SER A 67 14.85 -12.83 5.18
CA SER A 67 14.17 -14.00 4.61
C SER A 67 13.00 -14.47 5.46
N TYR A 68 13.16 -14.51 6.80
CA TYR A 68 12.07 -14.86 7.72
C TYR A 68 10.91 -13.86 7.66
N LEU A 69 11.17 -12.55 7.49
CA LEU A 69 10.13 -11.55 7.29
C LEU A 69 9.26 -11.85 6.06
N HIS A 70 9.90 -12.18 4.92
CA HIS A 70 9.19 -12.54 3.69
C HIS A 70 8.41 -13.86 3.82
N MET A 71 8.90 -14.79 4.64
CA MET A 71 8.19 -16.03 4.99
C MET A 71 7.13 -15.86 6.09
N ARG A 72 6.89 -14.62 6.57
CA ARG A 72 5.95 -14.31 7.65
C ARG A 72 6.29 -14.99 8.99
N GLN A 73 7.54 -15.40 9.16
CA GLN A 73 8.06 -15.99 10.40
C GLN A 73 8.62 -14.89 11.31
N TYR A 74 7.73 -14.01 11.79
CA TYR A 74 8.14 -12.75 12.42
C TYR A 74 8.90 -12.91 13.74
N HIS A 75 8.61 -13.94 14.53
CA HIS A 75 9.38 -14.25 15.75
C HIS A 75 10.83 -14.66 15.42
N ALA A 76 11.01 -15.56 14.44
CA ALA A 76 12.36 -15.95 13.99
C ALA A 76 13.12 -14.77 13.40
N ALA A 77 12.44 -13.90 12.64
CA ALA A 77 13.02 -12.67 12.11
C ALA A 77 13.52 -11.74 13.23
N ARG A 78 12.70 -11.51 14.26
CA ARG A 78 13.05 -10.71 15.43
C ARG A 78 14.27 -11.29 16.14
N ASP A 79 14.26 -12.60 16.40
CA ASP A 79 15.32 -13.26 17.17
C ASP A 79 16.67 -13.20 16.41
N ASP A 80 16.68 -13.45 15.11
CA ASP A 80 17.88 -13.31 14.27
C ASP A 80 18.39 -11.86 14.22
N ALA A 81 17.49 -10.87 14.06
CA ALA A 81 17.89 -9.47 14.09
C ALA A 81 18.43 -9.05 15.45
N GLY A 82 17.87 -9.59 16.54
CA GLY A 82 18.40 -9.41 17.90
C GLY A 82 19.81 -9.95 18.02
N ARG A 83 20.07 -11.14 17.47
CA ARG A 83 21.42 -11.72 17.44
C ARG A 83 22.39 -10.87 16.61
N ALA A 84 21.93 -10.28 15.51
CA ALA A 84 22.75 -9.35 14.73
C ALA A 84 23.14 -8.09 15.54
N ILE A 85 22.23 -7.56 16.36
CA ILE A 85 22.49 -6.42 17.25
C ILE A 85 23.51 -6.78 18.33
N GLU A 86 23.38 -7.96 18.96
CA GLU A 86 24.33 -8.45 19.97
C GLU A 86 25.75 -8.58 19.41
N LEU A 87 25.88 -9.05 18.17
CA LEU A 87 27.16 -9.26 17.50
C LEU A 87 27.77 -7.97 16.93
N ARG A 88 26.95 -6.97 16.59
CA ARG A 88 27.41 -5.69 16.02
C ARG A 88 26.49 -4.54 16.44
N SER A 89 26.64 -4.10 17.68
CA SER A 89 25.77 -3.09 18.30
C SER A 89 25.87 -1.68 17.70
N SER A 90 26.91 -1.40 16.90
CA SER A 90 27.09 -0.12 16.19
C SER A 90 26.38 -0.05 14.84
N TRP A 91 25.78 -1.15 14.36
CA TRP A 91 25.23 -1.23 13.00
C TRP A 91 23.73 -0.99 12.95
N ALA A 92 23.32 0.13 12.34
CA ALA A 92 21.91 0.55 12.25
C ALA A 92 20.98 -0.51 11.64
N LYS A 93 21.44 -1.25 10.61
CA LYS A 93 20.61 -2.22 9.88
C LYS A 93 20.07 -3.35 10.77
N GLY A 94 20.82 -3.78 11.78
CA GLY A 94 20.36 -4.79 12.74
C GLY A 94 19.16 -4.32 13.54
N TYR A 95 19.23 -3.09 14.07
CA TYR A 95 18.12 -2.44 14.80
C TYR A 95 16.90 -2.22 13.90
N TYR A 96 17.13 -1.73 12.67
CA TYR A 96 16.07 -1.56 11.67
C TYR A 96 15.34 -2.89 11.38
N ARG A 97 16.08 -3.98 11.13
CA ARG A 97 15.46 -5.30 10.87
C ARG A 97 14.70 -5.83 12.08
N HIS A 98 15.22 -5.62 13.29
CA HIS A 98 14.54 -6.02 14.52
C HIS A 98 13.22 -5.25 14.69
N ALA A 99 13.24 -3.94 14.43
CA ALA A 99 12.05 -3.09 14.44
C ALA A 99 11.01 -3.50 13.38
N GLU A 100 11.43 -3.83 12.15
CA GLU A 100 10.51 -4.33 11.10
C GLU A 100 9.82 -5.64 11.52
N ALA A 101 10.53 -6.55 12.20
CA ALA A 101 9.92 -7.77 12.75
C ALA A 101 8.92 -7.46 13.87
N LEU A 102 9.26 -6.54 14.77
CA LEU A 102 8.37 -6.09 15.84
C LEU A 102 7.12 -5.38 15.29
N MET A 103 7.25 -4.61 14.21
CA MET A 103 6.11 -4.01 13.49
C MET A 103 5.12 -5.08 13.02
N LYS A 104 5.63 -6.16 12.41
CA LYS A 104 4.79 -7.27 11.95
C LYS A 104 4.16 -8.07 13.11
N LEU A 105 4.82 -8.08 14.26
CA LEU A 105 4.27 -8.63 15.52
C LEU A 105 3.33 -7.66 16.25
N ARG A 106 3.06 -6.47 15.70
CA ARG A 106 2.27 -5.39 16.34
C ARG A 106 2.79 -4.93 17.69
N GLN A 107 4.09 -5.09 17.94
CA GLN A 107 4.76 -4.61 19.14
C GLN A 107 5.29 -3.18 18.90
N TYR A 108 4.38 -2.24 18.68
CA TYR A 108 4.71 -0.92 18.15
C TYR A 108 5.63 -0.10 19.05
N ASP A 109 5.45 -0.15 20.37
CA ASP A 109 6.34 0.55 21.32
C ASP A 109 7.78 0.06 21.21
N ASN A 110 7.97 -1.26 21.15
CA ASN A 110 9.29 -1.85 20.94
C ASN A 110 9.83 -1.50 19.56
N ALA A 111 9.01 -1.56 18.51
CA ALA A 111 9.43 -1.18 17.17
C ALA A 111 9.92 0.27 17.10
N ILE A 112 9.19 1.22 17.69
CA ILE A 112 9.58 2.63 17.77
C ILE A 112 10.91 2.78 18.51
N TYR A 113 11.08 2.08 19.63
CA TYR A 113 12.34 2.09 20.38
C TYR A 113 13.51 1.64 19.50
N TYR A 114 13.40 0.48 18.83
CA TYR A 114 14.47 -0.05 17.98
C TYR A 114 14.70 0.79 16.72
N TYR A 115 13.67 1.42 16.14
CA TYR A 115 13.88 2.39 15.06
C TYR A 115 14.64 3.63 15.53
N LYS A 116 14.33 4.18 16.72
CA LYS A 116 15.10 5.30 17.28
C LYS A 116 16.56 4.92 17.50
N GLN A 117 16.81 3.71 17.99
CA GLN A 117 18.17 3.17 18.11
C GLN A 117 18.86 3.03 16.74
N ALA A 118 18.13 2.62 15.69
CA ALA A 118 18.66 2.57 14.33
C ALA A 118 19.01 3.98 13.83
N LEU A 119 18.13 4.97 14.05
CA LEU A 119 18.31 6.37 13.64
C LEU A 119 19.48 7.04 14.38
N GLU A 120 19.68 6.78 15.67
CA GLU A 120 20.85 7.27 16.42
C GLU A 120 22.19 6.85 15.79
N ARG A 121 22.21 5.72 15.07
CA ARG A 121 23.40 5.16 14.41
C ARG A 121 23.50 5.57 12.94
N ASP A 122 22.41 6.03 12.35
CA ASP A 122 22.32 6.49 10.96
C ASP A 122 21.36 7.69 10.87
N PRO A 123 21.74 8.88 11.39
CA PRO A 123 20.82 10.00 11.62
C PRO A 123 20.24 10.62 10.35
N GLU A 124 20.93 10.49 9.22
CA GLU A 124 20.52 11.05 7.93
C GLU A 124 19.56 10.11 7.16
N ASN A 125 19.23 8.94 7.73
CA ASN A 125 18.39 7.96 7.07
C ASN A 125 16.90 8.32 7.18
N GLY A 126 16.41 9.03 6.16
CA GLY A 126 15.01 9.42 6.03
C GLY A 126 14.02 8.24 6.05
N GLU A 127 14.43 7.04 5.61
CA GLU A 127 13.57 5.87 5.67
C GLU A 127 13.27 5.47 7.12
N ILE A 128 14.27 5.50 8.01
CA ILE A 128 14.06 5.15 9.43
C ILE A 128 13.06 6.13 10.07
N SER A 129 13.20 7.43 9.77
CA SER A 129 12.25 8.46 10.23
C SER A 129 10.83 8.18 9.74
N ALA A 130 10.66 7.82 8.46
CA ALA A 130 9.37 7.43 7.91
C ALA A 130 8.79 6.17 8.59
N ARG A 131 9.64 5.18 8.93
CA ARG A 131 9.23 3.98 9.67
C ARG A 131 8.77 4.29 11.10
N ILE A 132 9.41 5.23 11.80
CA ILE A 132 8.96 5.68 13.12
C ILE A 132 7.57 6.31 13.02
N ALA A 133 7.37 7.20 12.05
CA ALA A 133 6.08 7.85 11.82
C ALA A 133 4.98 6.82 11.51
N ARG A 134 5.29 5.83 10.65
CA ARG A 134 4.39 4.70 10.39
C ARG A 134 4.09 3.91 11.67
N ALA A 135 5.09 3.61 12.49
CA ALA A 135 4.89 2.85 13.73
C ALA A 135 3.99 3.59 14.73
N LEU A 136 4.12 4.91 14.83
CA LEU A 136 3.24 5.76 15.64
C LEU A 136 1.80 5.73 15.11
N LEU A 137 1.62 5.82 13.78
CA LEU A 137 0.32 5.74 13.13
C LEU A 137 -0.37 4.40 13.38
N GLU A 138 0.33 3.29 13.18
CA GLU A 138 -0.22 1.95 13.43
C GLU A 138 -0.52 1.71 14.91
N LYS A 139 0.31 2.25 15.82
CA LYS A 139 0.02 2.22 17.27
C LYS A 139 -1.27 2.96 17.61
N ASP A 140 -1.48 4.13 17.02
CA ASP A 140 -2.69 4.93 17.23
C ASP A 140 -3.93 4.22 16.66
N ASN A 141 -3.82 3.62 15.47
CA ASN A 141 -4.86 2.75 14.90
C ASN A 141 -5.20 1.58 15.84
N ASP A 142 -4.17 0.90 16.37
CA ASP A 142 -4.33 -0.23 17.28
C ASP A 142 -5.07 0.18 18.56
N THR A 143 -4.72 1.36 19.10
CA THR A 143 -5.34 1.96 20.29
C THR A 143 -6.82 2.30 20.06
N MET A 144 -7.15 2.82 18.87
CA MET A 144 -8.53 3.05 18.45
C MET A 144 -9.32 1.76 18.20
N GLY A 145 -8.62 0.62 18.05
CA GLY A 145 -9.25 -0.66 17.75
C GLY A 145 -9.63 -0.80 16.27
N ILE A 146 -8.93 -0.10 15.37
CA ILE A 146 -9.16 -0.15 13.93
C ILE A 146 -7.95 -0.71 13.18
N ASP A 147 -8.19 -1.33 12.05
CA ASP A 147 -7.16 -1.58 11.03
C ASP A 147 -7.55 -0.84 9.74
N ILE A 148 -6.56 -0.20 9.11
CA ILE A 148 -6.69 0.38 7.76
C ILE A 148 -5.62 -0.27 6.89
N ILE A 149 -6.04 -1.21 6.05
CA ILE A 149 -5.14 -1.99 5.21
C ILE A 149 -5.19 -1.43 3.79
N GLN A 150 -4.02 -1.02 3.29
CA GLN A 150 -3.83 -0.60 1.90
C GLN A 150 -3.50 -1.81 1.04
N VAL A 151 -4.29 -2.05 0.01
CA VAL A 151 -4.14 -3.18 -0.92
C VAL A 151 -3.91 -2.61 -2.32
N MET A 152 -2.78 -2.98 -2.93
CA MET A 152 -2.41 -2.47 -4.25
C MET A 152 -2.23 -3.59 -5.28
N PRO A 153 -2.72 -3.41 -6.52
CA PRO A 153 -2.35 -4.25 -7.65
C PRO A 153 -0.83 -4.26 -7.89
N GLY A 154 -0.28 -5.43 -8.24
CA GLY A 154 1.16 -5.62 -8.44
C GLY A 154 1.98 -5.78 -7.15
N ARG A 155 1.44 -5.35 -5.99
CA ARG A 155 2.05 -5.56 -4.67
C ARG A 155 1.36 -6.67 -3.88
N ASP A 156 0.05 -6.55 -3.69
CA ASP A 156 -0.73 -7.38 -2.76
C ASP A 156 -1.73 -8.28 -3.52
N ILE A 157 -2.34 -7.74 -4.57
CA ILE A 157 -3.27 -8.42 -5.46
C ILE A 157 -2.81 -8.30 -6.92
N ALA A 158 -3.45 -9.04 -7.83
CA ALA A 158 -3.09 -9.00 -9.25
C ALA A 158 -1.61 -9.37 -9.54
N THR A 159 -0.96 -10.15 -8.65
CA THR A 159 0.47 -10.48 -8.74
C THR A 159 0.76 -11.74 -9.57
N GLN A 160 -0.20 -12.66 -9.67
CA GLN A 160 -0.02 -13.93 -10.35
C GLN A 160 -0.42 -13.84 -11.82
N ARG A 161 0.51 -14.20 -12.72
CA ARG A 161 0.26 -14.28 -14.16
C ARG A 161 -0.04 -15.72 -14.57
N SER A 162 -1.00 -15.91 -15.48
CA SER A 162 -1.38 -17.22 -16.00
C SER A 162 -1.24 -17.27 -17.51
N PHE A 163 -0.50 -18.25 -18.03
CA PHE A 163 -0.41 -18.48 -19.48
C PHE A 163 -1.77 -18.75 -20.14
N HIS A 164 -2.74 -19.26 -19.37
CA HIS A 164 -4.08 -19.59 -19.87
C HIS A 164 -5.09 -18.42 -19.79
N LYS A 165 -4.71 -17.27 -19.20
CA LYS A 165 -5.59 -16.10 -19.04
C LYS A 165 -4.94 -14.81 -19.56
N PRO A 166 -4.64 -14.71 -20.86
CA PRO A 166 -3.89 -13.58 -21.42
C PRO A 166 -4.58 -12.22 -21.23
N ILE A 167 -5.91 -12.17 -21.30
CA ILE A 167 -6.68 -10.93 -21.07
C ILE A 167 -6.54 -10.48 -19.61
N GLN A 168 -6.66 -11.40 -18.65
CA GLN A 168 -6.49 -11.08 -17.23
C GLN A 168 -5.08 -10.54 -16.95
N ASN A 169 -4.04 -11.14 -17.55
CA ASN A 169 -2.68 -10.64 -17.38
C ASN A 169 -2.56 -9.18 -17.88
N ARG A 170 -3.21 -8.83 -19.00
CA ARG A 170 -3.22 -7.44 -19.50
C ARG A 170 -3.95 -6.49 -18.56
N ILE A 171 -5.08 -6.92 -17.98
CA ILE A 171 -5.80 -6.14 -16.96
C ILE A 171 -4.90 -5.90 -15.76
N TYR A 172 -4.16 -6.91 -15.30
CA TYR A 172 -3.28 -6.81 -14.14
C TYR A 172 -2.05 -5.92 -14.42
N GLU A 173 -1.46 -6.03 -15.61
CA GLU A 173 -0.42 -5.10 -16.06
C GLU A 173 -0.92 -3.65 -16.06
N PHE A 174 -2.15 -3.42 -16.51
CA PHE A 174 -2.74 -2.09 -16.50
C PHE A 174 -3.04 -1.61 -15.07
N ALA A 175 -3.57 -2.47 -14.20
CA ALA A 175 -3.85 -2.17 -12.80
C ALA A 175 -2.58 -1.74 -12.04
N GLU A 176 -1.45 -2.42 -12.30
CA GLU A 176 -0.14 -2.08 -11.72
C GLU A 176 0.32 -0.67 -12.12
N VAL A 177 0.02 -0.24 -13.35
CA VAL A 177 0.34 1.12 -13.83
C VAL A 177 -0.57 2.17 -13.21
N MET A 178 -1.86 1.85 -12.99
CA MET A 178 -2.82 2.77 -12.37
C MET A 178 -2.49 3.03 -10.90
N ARG A 179 -1.84 2.10 -10.19
CA ARG A 179 -1.43 2.26 -8.78
C ARG A 179 -2.59 2.67 -7.84
N ASN A 180 -3.80 2.19 -8.12
CA ASN A 180 -4.95 2.38 -7.23
C ASN A 180 -4.69 1.70 -5.88
N ILE A 181 -5.08 2.35 -4.79
CA ILE A 181 -5.09 1.81 -3.44
C ILE A 181 -6.54 1.44 -3.05
N ILE A 182 -6.79 0.14 -2.92
CA ILE A 182 -8.00 -0.41 -2.31
C ILE A 182 -7.81 -0.39 -0.79
N TYR A 183 -8.83 0.02 -0.03
CA TYR A 183 -8.75 0.01 1.43
C TYR A 183 -9.64 -1.07 2.03
N ILE A 184 -9.13 -1.75 3.07
CA ILE A 184 -9.94 -2.52 4.01
C ILE A 184 -9.93 -1.76 5.34
N VAL A 185 -11.08 -1.26 5.76
CA VAL A 185 -11.25 -0.57 7.05
C VAL A 185 -12.00 -1.51 7.97
N ALA A 186 -11.36 -1.94 9.05
CA ALA A 186 -11.89 -2.98 9.93
C ALA A 186 -12.00 -2.53 11.39
N ASP A 187 -13.08 -2.95 12.04
CA ASP A 187 -13.21 -2.95 13.50
C ASP A 187 -12.55 -4.22 14.05
N LYS A 188 -11.49 -4.05 14.83
CA LYS A 188 -10.67 -5.17 15.32
C LYS A 188 -11.41 -6.07 16.31
N ALA A 189 -12.38 -5.53 17.04
CA ALA A 189 -13.07 -6.21 18.13
C ALA A 189 -14.13 -7.18 17.58
N THR A 190 -14.94 -6.71 16.64
CA THR A 190 -16.03 -7.46 16.01
C THR A 190 -15.62 -8.22 14.78
N LYS A 191 -14.43 -7.92 14.24
CA LYS A 191 -13.90 -8.44 12.97
C LYS A 191 -14.65 -7.99 11.72
N GLN A 192 -15.62 -7.08 11.85
CA GLN A 192 -16.32 -6.54 10.70
C GLN A 192 -15.45 -5.54 9.94
N CYS A 193 -15.52 -5.55 8.62
CA CYS A 193 -14.80 -4.60 7.78
C CYS A 193 -15.64 -4.12 6.59
N VAL A 194 -15.20 -3.00 6.02
CA VAL A 194 -15.65 -2.54 4.70
C VAL A 194 -14.48 -2.55 3.73
N VAL A 195 -14.78 -2.83 2.46
CA VAL A 195 -13.84 -2.64 1.37
C VAL A 195 -14.19 -1.34 0.64
N VAL A 196 -13.23 -0.44 0.55
CA VAL A 196 -13.33 0.82 -0.18
C VAL A 196 -12.69 0.64 -1.55
N ASP A 197 -13.42 1.04 -2.61
CA ASP A 197 -12.95 1.01 -3.99
C ASP A 197 -12.49 -0.38 -4.46
N ALA A 198 -13.33 -1.38 -4.21
CA ALA A 198 -13.07 -2.77 -4.57
C ALA A 198 -12.96 -2.97 -6.09
N CYS A 199 -11.74 -3.12 -6.61
CA CYS A 199 -11.44 -3.28 -8.03
C CYS A 199 -10.32 -4.32 -8.32
N TRP A 200 -10.17 -4.65 -9.60
CA TRP A 200 -9.13 -5.49 -10.22
C TRP A 200 -9.18 -6.99 -9.92
N ASP A 201 -8.91 -7.39 -8.67
CA ASP A 201 -8.71 -8.78 -8.27
C ASP A 201 -9.47 -9.08 -6.97
N ILE A 202 -10.78 -9.28 -7.12
CA ILE A 202 -11.70 -9.55 -6.01
C ILE A 202 -11.33 -10.83 -5.25
N ASP A 203 -10.78 -11.85 -5.93
CA ASP A 203 -10.27 -13.06 -5.27
C ASP A 203 -9.07 -12.74 -4.37
N GLY A 204 -8.16 -11.89 -4.84
CA GLY A 204 -7.05 -11.36 -4.05
C GLY A 204 -7.51 -10.57 -2.82
N ILE A 205 -8.52 -9.71 -2.97
CA ILE A 205 -9.11 -8.95 -1.85
C ILE A 205 -9.70 -9.91 -0.82
N PHE A 206 -10.48 -10.92 -1.23
CA PHE A 206 -11.02 -11.91 -0.30
C PHE A 206 -9.93 -12.66 0.46
N ARG A 207 -8.87 -13.09 -0.23
CA ARG A 207 -7.74 -13.76 0.40
C ARG A 207 -7.08 -12.90 1.47
N ILE A 208 -6.90 -11.60 1.21
CA ILE A 208 -6.32 -10.68 2.20
C ILE A 208 -7.27 -10.49 3.38
N VAL A 209 -8.56 -10.28 3.13
CA VAL A 209 -9.57 -10.15 4.20
C VAL A 209 -9.61 -11.40 5.10
N GLU A 210 -9.59 -12.59 4.49
CA GLU A 210 -9.55 -13.87 5.20
C GLU A 210 -8.25 -14.06 6.02
N GLU A 211 -7.11 -13.69 5.45
CA GLU A 211 -5.80 -13.76 6.11
C GLU A 211 -5.74 -12.89 7.38
N TYR A 212 -6.40 -11.72 7.35
CA TYR A 212 -6.53 -10.85 8.52
C TYR A 212 -7.66 -11.27 9.47
N GLY A 213 -8.50 -12.24 9.08
CA GLY A 213 -9.60 -12.75 9.88
C GLY A 213 -10.75 -11.76 10.02
N TYR A 214 -11.11 -11.07 8.93
CA TYR A 214 -12.19 -10.09 8.88
C TYR A 214 -13.38 -10.54 8.03
N ASP A 215 -14.56 -9.98 8.31
CA ASP A 215 -15.81 -10.23 7.62
C ASP A 215 -16.31 -8.95 6.92
N ILE A 216 -16.47 -9.02 5.58
CA ILE A 216 -16.95 -7.86 4.81
C ILE A 216 -18.44 -7.65 5.06
N VAL A 217 -18.81 -6.52 5.67
CA VAL A 217 -20.21 -6.16 5.95
C VAL A 217 -20.79 -5.12 5.00
N ALA A 218 -19.94 -4.33 4.35
CA ALA A 218 -20.34 -3.40 3.30
C ALA A 218 -19.19 -3.10 2.33
N SER A 219 -19.54 -2.52 1.20
CA SER A 219 -18.59 -1.88 0.28
C SER A 219 -18.81 -0.38 0.34
N VAL A 220 -17.74 0.41 0.22
CA VAL A 220 -17.84 1.87 0.09
C VAL A 220 -17.13 2.28 -1.19
N VAL A 221 -17.65 3.31 -1.86
CA VAL A 221 -17.06 3.83 -3.10
C VAL A 221 -16.76 5.31 -2.90
N THR A 222 -15.51 5.71 -3.12
CA THR A 222 -15.11 7.12 -3.08
C THR A 222 -15.63 7.87 -4.30
N HIS A 223 -15.55 7.27 -5.49
CA HIS A 223 -16.07 7.83 -6.74
C HIS A 223 -16.23 6.76 -7.85
N TYR A 224 -16.91 7.10 -8.95
CA TYR A 224 -17.39 6.12 -9.92
C TYR A 224 -16.36 5.51 -10.89
N HIS A 225 -15.13 6.02 -10.96
CA HIS A 225 -14.21 5.64 -12.04
C HIS A 225 -13.93 4.13 -12.07
N PHE A 226 -13.73 3.62 -13.29
CA PHE A 226 -13.67 2.18 -13.57
C PHE A 226 -12.52 1.48 -12.85
N ASP A 227 -11.45 2.18 -12.54
CA ASP A 227 -10.31 1.67 -11.80
C ASP A 227 -10.59 1.57 -10.29
N HIS A 228 -11.64 2.20 -9.77
CA HIS A 228 -12.13 2.10 -8.39
C HIS A 228 -13.34 1.17 -8.22
N VAL A 229 -14.21 1.07 -9.23
CA VAL A 229 -15.45 0.27 -9.13
C VAL A 229 -15.51 -0.92 -10.11
N GLY A 230 -14.55 -1.04 -11.03
CA GLY A 230 -14.59 -2.00 -12.13
C GLY A 230 -15.68 -1.69 -13.15
N GLY A 231 -16.04 -2.70 -13.95
CA GLY A 231 -17.05 -2.57 -15.01
C GLY A 231 -16.44 -2.39 -16.39
N SER A 232 -17.23 -1.84 -17.31
CA SER A 232 -16.78 -1.51 -18.65
C SER A 232 -15.91 -0.25 -18.59
N PRO A 233 -14.64 -0.29 -19.03
CA PRO A 233 -13.80 0.90 -19.05
C PRO A 233 -14.33 1.91 -20.10
N PRO A 234 -14.20 3.22 -19.87
CA PRO A 234 -14.63 4.26 -20.82
C PRO A 234 -13.58 4.47 -21.93
N PRO A 235 -13.92 5.18 -23.03
CA PRO A 235 -12.91 5.64 -23.99
C PRO A 235 -11.76 6.41 -23.32
N PRO A 236 -10.50 6.21 -23.75
CA PRO A 236 -10.03 5.37 -24.86
C PRO A 236 -9.74 3.91 -24.48
N TYR A 237 -10.14 3.47 -23.28
CA TYR A 237 -9.83 2.15 -22.72
C TYR A 237 -10.85 1.06 -23.11
N ASP A 238 -11.87 1.41 -23.89
CA ASP A 238 -12.98 0.55 -24.34
C ASP A 238 -12.71 -0.19 -25.66
N THR A 239 -11.49 -0.09 -26.20
CA THR A 239 -11.08 -0.70 -27.48
C THR A 239 -11.26 -2.22 -27.56
N LEU A 240 -11.31 -2.88 -26.40
CA LEU A 240 -11.63 -4.30 -26.28
C LEU A 240 -12.86 -4.45 -25.38
N PRO A 241 -13.76 -5.42 -25.65
CA PRO A 241 -14.94 -5.70 -24.82
C PRO A 241 -14.55 -6.41 -23.52
N ILE A 242 -13.71 -5.75 -22.72
CA ILE A 242 -13.21 -6.23 -21.43
C ILE A 242 -14.10 -5.69 -20.34
N LYS A 243 -14.40 -6.54 -19.35
CA LYS A 243 -15.05 -6.12 -18.12
C LYS A 243 -14.07 -6.30 -16.97
N ILE A 244 -13.78 -5.21 -16.27
CA ILE A 244 -12.89 -5.20 -15.12
C ILE A 244 -13.67 -5.71 -13.90
N ASN A 245 -13.06 -6.65 -13.18
CA ASN A 245 -13.63 -7.12 -11.92
C ASN A 245 -13.61 -5.98 -10.90
N GLY A 246 -14.70 -5.83 -10.15
CA GLY A 246 -14.81 -4.78 -9.16
C GLY A 246 -16.08 -4.92 -8.33
N LEU A 247 -16.76 -3.80 -8.11
CA LEU A 247 -17.96 -3.69 -7.29
C LEU A 247 -19.05 -4.69 -7.69
N ALA A 248 -19.30 -4.84 -9.00
CA ALA A 248 -20.30 -5.79 -9.50
C ALA A 248 -19.98 -7.24 -9.11
N THR A 249 -18.70 -7.62 -9.19
CA THR A 249 -18.23 -8.96 -8.84
C THR A 249 -18.27 -9.17 -7.32
N LEU A 250 -17.89 -8.16 -6.53
CA LEU A 250 -18.00 -8.20 -5.06
C LEU A 250 -19.45 -8.39 -4.59
N LEU A 251 -20.37 -7.55 -5.07
CA LEU A 251 -21.78 -7.59 -4.69
C LEU A 251 -22.50 -8.87 -5.15
N LYS A 252 -22.04 -9.49 -6.24
CA LYS A 252 -22.53 -10.80 -6.68
C LYS A 252 -22.09 -11.91 -5.71
N ARG A 253 -20.85 -11.85 -5.21
CA ARG A 253 -20.30 -12.85 -4.28
C ARG A 253 -20.80 -12.69 -2.85
N LEU A 254 -21.12 -11.47 -2.45
CA LEU A 254 -21.70 -11.15 -1.14
C LEU A 254 -23.12 -10.60 -1.33
N PRO A 255 -24.15 -11.45 -1.49
CA PRO A 255 -25.50 -10.99 -1.80
C PRO A 255 -26.17 -10.21 -0.65
N HIS A 256 -25.66 -10.33 0.58
CA HIS A 256 -26.23 -9.73 1.79
C HIS A 256 -25.74 -8.29 2.05
N ILE A 257 -24.64 -7.85 1.41
CA ILE A 257 -24.09 -6.51 1.66
C ILE A 257 -24.65 -5.46 0.68
N LYS A 258 -24.50 -4.19 1.01
CA LYS A 258 -24.74 -3.05 0.10
C LYS A 258 -23.45 -2.29 -0.16
N ALA A 259 -23.43 -1.56 -1.27
CA ALA A 259 -22.41 -0.56 -1.55
C ALA A 259 -22.90 0.84 -1.20
N TYR A 260 -22.13 1.59 -0.43
CA TYR A 260 -22.42 2.98 -0.08
C TYR A 260 -21.74 3.90 -1.09
N VAL A 261 -22.54 4.71 -1.79
CA VAL A 261 -22.11 5.54 -2.93
C VAL A 261 -22.80 6.90 -2.84
N HIS A 262 -22.09 7.99 -3.17
CA HIS A 262 -22.71 9.29 -3.31
C HIS A 262 -23.79 9.27 -4.41
N PRO A 263 -24.97 9.88 -4.19
CA PRO A 263 -26.08 9.84 -5.15
C PRO A 263 -25.73 10.24 -6.58
N GLU A 264 -24.88 11.26 -6.74
CA GLU A 264 -24.50 11.78 -8.06
C GLU A 264 -23.69 10.79 -8.91
N ASP A 265 -23.03 9.83 -8.27
CA ASP A 265 -22.20 8.81 -8.93
C ASP A 265 -22.97 7.52 -9.25
N ILE A 266 -24.14 7.29 -8.63
CA ILE A 266 -24.92 6.06 -8.80
C ILE A 266 -25.26 5.79 -10.26
N GLN A 267 -25.60 6.82 -11.04
CA GLN A 267 -25.94 6.66 -12.44
C GLN A 267 -24.75 6.17 -13.28
N TYR A 268 -23.56 6.74 -13.06
CA TYR A 268 -22.35 6.41 -13.79
C TYR A 268 -21.89 4.98 -13.45
N ILE A 269 -21.93 4.61 -12.16
CA ILE A 269 -21.63 3.24 -11.73
C ILE A 269 -22.57 2.25 -12.40
N ARG A 270 -23.87 2.53 -12.47
CA ARG A 270 -24.84 1.62 -13.11
C ARG A 270 -24.66 1.52 -14.62
N GLN A 271 -24.23 2.57 -15.29
CA GLN A 271 -23.90 2.52 -16.72
C GLN A 271 -22.70 1.62 -16.99
N ALA A 272 -21.62 1.77 -16.23
CA ALA A 272 -20.43 0.90 -16.34
C ALA A 272 -20.66 -0.53 -15.82
N ASN A 273 -21.60 -0.70 -14.89
CA ASN A 273 -21.94 -1.95 -14.23
C ASN A 273 -23.45 -2.24 -14.26
N PRO A 274 -24.03 -2.52 -15.44
CA PRO A 274 -25.49 -2.67 -15.61
C PRO A 274 -26.07 -3.88 -14.87
N THR A 275 -25.22 -4.81 -14.44
CA THR A 275 -25.60 -5.99 -13.67
C THR A 275 -25.83 -5.71 -12.18
N ILE A 276 -25.50 -4.52 -11.67
CA ILE A 276 -25.74 -4.16 -10.26
C ILE A 276 -27.21 -3.75 -10.09
N PRO A 277 -27.99 -4.45 -9.27
CA PRO A 277 -29.37 -4.04 -8.96
C PRO A 277 -29.40 -2.73 -8.17
N ALA A 278 -30.34 -1.84 -8.47
CA ALA A 278 -30.42 -0.51 -7.85
C ALA A 278 -30.52 -0.57 -6.31
N ASN A 279 -31.23 -1.55 -5.75
CA ASN A 279 -31.38 -1.74 -4.30
C ASN A 279 -30.09 -2.21 -3.59
N ARG A 280 -29.02 -2.50 -4.34
CA ARG A 280 -27.69 -2.85 -3.82
C ARG A 280 -26.78 -1.62 -3.66
N LEU A 281 -27.17 -0.47 -4.19
CA LEU A 281 -26.47 0.80 -4.03
C LEU A 281 -27.24 1.66 -3.01
N ALA A 282 -26.66 1.87 -1.84
CA ALA A 282 -27.17 2.76 -0.82
C ALA A 282 -26.58 4.17 -1.04
N ALA A 283 -27.45 5.14 -1.25
CA ALA A 283 -27.07 6.55 -1.28
C ALA A 283 -26.46 6.97 0.06
N THR A 284 -25.27 7.57 0.06
CA THR A 284 -24.71 8.28 1.22
C THR A 284 -25.34 9.67 1.34
N MET A 285 -25.08 10.36 2.46
CA MET A 285 -25.50 11.75 2.70
C MET A 285 -27.02 11.95 2.72
N THR A 286 -27.76 10.89 3.07
CA THR A 286 -29.15 10.99 3.49
C THR A 286 -29.23 11.07 5.01
N ALA A 287 -30.39 11.44 5.56
CA ALA A 287 -30.59 11.46 7.02
C ALA A 287 -30.29 10.10 7.72
N ALA A 288 -30.36 8.98 6.98
CA ALA A 288 -30.07 7.65 7.50
C ALA A 288 -28.65 7.15 7.18
N THR A 289 -27.89 7.86 6.35
CA THR A 289 -26.60 7.43 5.80
C THR A 289 -25.58 8.57 5.73
N GLU A 290 -25.69 9.53 6.65
CA GLU A 290 -24.65 10.53 6.86
C GLU A 290 -23.34 9.88 7.34
N THR A 291 -23.51 8.75 8.03
CA THR A 291 -22.44 7.96 8.60
C THR A 291 -22.69 6.47 8.40
N LEU A 292 -21.66 5.66 8.60
CA LEU A 292 -21.69 4.21 8.57
C LEU A 292 -20.87 3.67 9.75
N ASP A 293 -21.55 3.04 10.70
CA ASP A 293 -20.91 2.29 11.77
C ASP A 293 -20.52 0.89 11.31
N ILE A 294 -19.31 0.47 11.69
CA ILE A 294 -18.77 -0.86 11.45
C ILE A 294 -18.39 -1.42 12.81
N GLY A 295 -19.00 -2.54 13.20
CA GLY A 295 -18.71 -3.16 14.47
C GLY A 295 -19.11 -2.29 15.66
N SER A 296 -18.15 -2.05 16.56
CA SER A 296 -18.39 -1.42 17.86
C SER A 296 -17.61 -0.11 18.10
N LYS A 297 -16.56 0.14 17.31
CA LYS A 297 -15.60 1.23 17.52
C LYS A 297 -15.21 1.96 16.23
N THR A 298 -15.68 1.52 15.08
CA THR A 298 -15.33 2.13 13.80
C THR A 298 -16.53 2.88 13.24
N HIS A 299 -16.40 4.20 13.16
CA HIS A 299 -17.41 5.09 12.61
C HIS A 299 -16.85 5.78 11.37
N ILE A 300 -17.57 5.70 10.26
CA ILE A 300 -17.22 6.39 9.02
C ILE A 300 -18.21 7.51 8.78
N ARG A 301 -17.71 8.76 8.75
CA ARG A 301 -18.50 9.90 8.27
C ARG A 301 -18.18 10.17 6.81
N PHE A 302 -19.20 10.26 5.97
CA PHE A 302 -19.02 10.61 4.56
C PHE A 302 -18.90 12.12 4.44
N ILE A 303 -17.96 12.60 3.62
CA ILE A 303 -17.74 14.01 3.34
C ILE A 303 -17.86 14.19 1.83
N PRO A 304 -18.85 14.95 1.32
CA PRO A 304 -18.93 15.23 -0.11
C PRO A 304 -17.71 16.03 -0.55
N THR A 305 -17.05 15.57 -1.59
CA THR A 305 -15.82 16.16 -2.11
C THR A 305 -15.85 16.29 -3.64
N PRO A 306 -16.88 16.95 -4.21
CA PRO A 306 -17.05 17.08 -5.65
C PRO A 306 -15.84 17.77 -6.28
N GLY A 307 -15.51 17.37 -7.50
CA GLY A 307 -14.48 18.00 -8.31
C GLY A 307 -13.78 17.03 -9.25
N HIS A 308 -13.32 15.89 -8.73
CA HIS A 308 -12.78 14.83 -9.58
C HIS A 308 -13.91 14.15 -10.37
N THR A 309 -14.99 13.84 -9.65
CA THR A 309 -16.30 13.48 -10.19
C THR A 309 -17.37 14.26 -9.43
N PRO A 310 -18.63 14.31 -9.92
CA PRO A 310 -19.71 14.98 -9.20
C PRO A 310 -19.97 14.33 -7.83
N GLY A 311 -19.99 13.00 -7.78
CA GLY A 311 -20.22 12.25 -6.56
C GLY A 311 -18.96 11.79 -5.81
N SER A 312 -17.82 12.44 -6.03
CA SER A 312 -16.64 12.19 -5.21
C SER A 312 -16.96 12.44 -3.73
N GLN A 313 -16.58 11.50 -2.88
CA GLN A 313 -16.70 11.60 -1.42
C GLN A 313 -15.46 11.04 -0.73
N ALA A 314 -15.07 11.71 0.36
CA ALA A 314 -14.04 11.23 1.28
C ALA A 314 -14.67 10.55 2.51
N LEU A 315 -13.93 9.63 3.12
CA LEU A 315 -14.37 8.84 4.26
C LEU A 315 -13.54 9.24 5.48
N LEU A 316 -14.16 9.92 6.44
CA LEU A 316 -13.49 10.26 7.69
C LEU A 316 -13.81 9.21 8.74
N VAL A 317 -12.85 8.32 8.98
CA VAL A 317 -12.91 7.23 9.95
C VAL A 317 -12.46 7.75 11.32
N ASN A 318 -13.32 7.57 12.33
CA ASN A 318 -13.11 7.98 13.71
C ASN A 318 -12.60 9.43 13.85
N ASP A 319 -13.11 10.32 12.99
CA ASP A 319 -12.77 11.75 12.92
C ASP A 319 -11.27 12.10 12.74
N CYS A 320 -10.40 11.12 12.46
CA CYS A 320 -8.95 11.33 12.42
C CYS A 320 -8.21 10.62 11.28
N ARG A 321 -8.87 9.76 10.51
CA ARG A 321 -8.31 9.09 9.33
C ARG A 321 -9.18 9.37 8.11
N LEU A 322 -8.65 10.12 7.15
CA LEU A 322 -9.36 10.50 5.93
C LEU A 322 -8.92 9.61 4.76
N ILE A 323 -9.80 8.72 4.29
CA ILE A 323 -9.63 8.10 2.98
C ILE A 323 -10.20 9.07 1.95
N ALA A 324 -9.32 9.72 1.20
CA ALA A 324 -9.67 10.90 0.40
C ALA A 324 -10.12 10.58 -1.02
N GLY A 325 -9.98 9.31 -1.46
CA GLY A 325 -10.13 8.95 -2.87
C GLY A 325 -9.23 9.84 -3.74
N ASP A 326 -9.76 10.28 -4.87
CA ASP A 326 -9.04 11.11 -5.83
C ASP A 326 -9.23 12.60 -5.61
N THR A 327 -9.90 13.01 -4.53
CA THR A 327 -9.99 14.42 -4.18
C THR A 327 -8.65 14.96 -3.69
N LEU A 328 -8.02 14.28 -2.73
CA LEU A 328 -6.74 14.69 -2.15
C LEU A 328 -5.76 13.51 -2.19
N LEU A 329 -4.67 13.71 -2.93
CA LEU A 329 -3.54 12.79 -3.03
C LEU A 329 -2.36 13.37 -2.23
N CYS A 330 -1.30 12.59 -2.01
CA CYS A 330 -0.15 13.08 -1.24
C CYS A 330 0.67 14.07 -2.08
N GLY A 331 0.51 15.38 -1.82
CA GLY A 331 1.17 16.50 -2.49
C GLY A 331 0.43 17.10 -3.69
N PHE A 332 -0.73 16.55 -4.08
CA PHE A 332 -1.50 17.00 -5.26
C PHE A 332 -2.95 16.49 -5.19
N CYS A 333 -3.80 16.81 -6.17
CA CYS A 333 -5.18 16.35 -6.25
C CYS A 333 -5.43 15.53 -7.52
N GLY A 334 -6.56 14.81 -7.59
CA GLY A 334 -6.99 14.17 -8.82
C GLY A 334 -7.31 15.17 -9.92
N ARG A 335 -7.29 14.67 -11.16
CA ARG A 335 -7.61 15.44 -12.37
C ARG A 335 -9.10 15.81 -12.43
N THR A 336 -9.45 16.88 -13.15
CA THR A 336 -10.85 17.37 -13.25
C THR A 336 -11.30 17.58 -14.70
N ASP A 337 -10.58 17.00 -15.66
CA ASP A 337 -10.77 17.19 -17.10
C ASP A 337 -11.49 16.01 -17.78
N LEU A 338 -11.86 14.97 -17.03
CA LEU A 338 -12.71 13.87 -17.50
C LEU A 338 -14.19 14.21 -17.34
N GLU A 339 -15.07 13.37 -17.89
CA GLU A 339 -16.52 13.52 -17.77
C GLU A 339 -16.94 13.69 -16.30
N GLY A 340 -17.78 14.69 -16.01
CA GLY A 340 -18.22 15.01 -14.65
C GLY A 340 -17.20 15.75 -13.78
N GLY A 341 -15.95 15.91 -14.22
CA GLY A 341 -14.96 16.71 -13.50
C GLY A 341 -15.29 18.21 -13.48
N ASP A 342 -15.06 18.86 -12.33
CA ASP A 342 -15.24 20.30 -12.14
C ASP A 342 -14.08 20.87 -11.33
N ARG A 343 -13.25 21.67 -12.01
CA ARG A 343 -12.12 22.37 -11.40
C ARG A 343 -12.58 23.28 -10.25
N ARG A 344 -13.59 24.12 -10.43
CA ARG A 344 -14.02 25.06 -9.39
C ARG A 344 -14.55 24.32 -8.16
N ALA A 345 -15.28 23.23 -8.36
CA ALA A 345 -15.73 22.39 -7.26
C ALA A 345 -14.55 21.75 -6.51
N MET A 346 -13.54 21.25 -7.23
CA MET A 346 -12.31 20.71 -6.61
C MET A 346 -11.61 21.74 -5.73
N GLU A 347 -11.41 22.97 -6.23
CA GLU A 347 -10.80 24.05 -5.43
C GLU A 347 -11.61 24.37 -4.18
N GLN A 348 -12.94 24.46 -4.31
CA GLN A 348 -13.81 24.72 -3.16
C GLN A 348 -13.73 23.58 -2.13
N THR A 349 -13.72 22.33 -2.60
CA THR A 349 -13.57 21.14 -1.76
C THR A 349 -12.24 21.16 -1.02
N LEU A 350 -11.12 21.36 -1.74
CA LEU A 350 -9.79 21.39 -1.14
C LEU A 350 -9.67 22.52 -0.11
N ARG A 351 -10.06 23.75 -0.44
CA ARG A 351 -9.90 24.90 0.46
C ARG A 351 -10.88 24.90 1.63
N TYR A 352 -12.15 24.62 1.38
CA TYR A 352 -13.23 24.95 2.33
C TYR A 352 -13.93 23.75 2.92
N THR A 353 -13.66 22.54 2.41
CA THR A 353 -14.16 21.29 2.98
C THR A 353 -13.01 20.53 3.66
N LEU A 354 -12.01 20.07 2.90
CA LEU A 354 -10.89 19.30 3.43
C LEU A 354 -9.88 20.19 4.16
N GLY A 355 -9.59 21.40 3.67
CA GLY A 355 -8.65 22.33 4.28
C GLY A 355 -9.05 22.83 5.68
N LYS A 356 -10.33 22.68 6.04
CA LYS A 356 -10.87 23.00 7.37
C LYS A 356 -10.72 21.87 8.40
N LEU A 357 -10.29 20.68 7.98
CA LEU A 357 -10.05 19.58 8.90
C LEU A 357 -8.83 19.88 9.78
N ASP A 358 -8.77 19.22 10.94
CA ASP A 358 -7.66 19.34 11.88
C ASP A 358 -6.36 18.80 11.26
N ASP A 359 -5.25 19.49 11.49
CA ASP A 359 -3.93 19.19 10.91
C ASP A 359 -3.46 17.77 11.19
N ARG A 360 -3.89 17.20 12.32
CA ARG A 360 -3.52 15.85 12.77
C ARG A 360 -4.28 14.75 12.03
N VAL A 361 -5.33 15.09 11.27
CA VAL A 361 -6.07 14.11 10.46
C VAL A 361 -5.11 13.52 9.43
N VAL A 362 -4.97 12.20 9.47
CA VAL A 362 -4.10 11.44 8.57
C VAL A 362 -4.85 11.20 7.27
N VAL A 363 -4.19 11.47 6.15
CA VAL A 363 -4.76 11.36 4.80
C VAL A 363 -4.25 10.09 4.14
N TYR A 364 -5.18 9.33 3.56
CA TYR A 364 -4.95 8.14 2.77
C TYR A 364 -5.48 8.37 1.34
N PRO A 365 -4.62 8.38 0.31
CA PRO A 365 -4.99 8.78 -1.06
C PRO A 365 -5.68 7.67 -1.85
N GLY A 366 -6.39 7.98 -2.94
CA GLY A 366 -6.94 6.97 -3.86
C GLY A 366 -5.87 6.25 -4.70
N HIS A 367 -4.75 6.91 -4.97
CA HIS A 367 -3.63 6.37 -5.76
C HIS A 367 -2.26 6.58 -5.10
N HIS A 368 -1.36 5.64 -5.33
CA HIS A 368 0.02 5.67 -4.86
C HIS A 368 0.98 6.34 -5.88
N TYR A 369 0.77 7.61 -6.19
CA TYR A 369 1.77 8.41 -6.95
C TYR A 369 2.71 9.23 -6.05
N GLY A 370 2.43 9.31 -4.76
CA GLY A 370 3.27 9.94 -3.73
C GLY A 370 3.63 8.95 -2.62
N SER A 371 3.53 9.40 -1.36
CA SER A 371 3.62 8.53 -0.18
C SER A 371 2.34 7.73 0.06
N ASP A 372 2.44 6.65 0.84
CA ASP A 372 1.30 5.83 1.28
C ASP A 372 0.26 6.62 2.12
N TRP A 373 0.66 7.75 2.72
CA TRP A 373 -0.17 8.59 3.57
C TRP A 373 0.44 9.99 3.71
N SER A 374 -0.38 10.93 4.17
CA SER A 374 0.02 12.30 4.55
C SER A 374 -0.82 12.77 5.75
N THR A 375 -0.82 14.06 6.06
CA THR A 375 -1.76 14.66 7.03
C THR A 375 -2.33 15.93 6.44
N ILE A 376 -3.48 16.38 6.94
CA ILE A 376 -4.04 17.68 6.53
C ILE A 376 -3.03 18.80 6.77
N GLY A 377 -2.27 18.76 7.87
CA GLY A 377 -1.23 19.74 8.15
C GLY A 377 -0.10 19.74 7.10
N ILE A 378 0.39 18.55 6.71
CA ILE A 378 1.42 18.43 5.66
C ILE A 378 0.88 18.93 4.31
N GLU A 379 -0.33 18.52 3.93
CA GLU A 379 -0.94 18.95 2.66
C GLU A 379 -1.28 20.44 2.65
N ARG A 380 -1.48 21.07 3.82
CA ARG A 380 -1.65 22.53 3.91
C ARG A 380 -0.33 23.29 3.79
N ASP A 381 0.72 22.78 4.43
CA ASP A 381 2.04 23.40 4.43
C ASP A 381 2.76 23.22 3.07
N LYS A 382 2.65 22.03 2.47
CA LYS A 382 3.48 21.61 1.33
C LYS A 382 2.70 21.08 0.13
N GLY A 383 1.39 20.88 0.27
CA GLY A 383 0.55 20.25 -0.75
C GLY A 383 -0.54 21.16 -1.27
N CYS A 384 -1.65 20.54 -1.69
CA CYS A 384 -2.75 21.22 -2.38
C CYS A 384 -3.88 21.73 -1.46
N LEU A 385 -3.63 21.88 -0.16
CA LEU A 385 -4.57 22.54 0.76
C LEU A 385 -4.14 23.95 1.19
N GLY A 386 -2.91 24.37 0.87
CA GLY A 386 -2.39 25.69 1.21
C GLY A 386 -3.00 26.83 0.38
N ASP A 387 -2.71 28.08 0.76
CA ASP A 387 -3.27 29.27 0.11
C ASP A 387 -2.89 29.37 -1.37
N ASP A 388 -1.64 29.00 -1.70
CA ASP A 388 -1.11 29.00 -3.06
C ASP A 388 -1.54 27.78 -3.90
N LEU A 389 -2.25 26.80 -3.31
CA LEU A 389 -2.61 25.50 -3.91
C LEU A 389 -1.47 24.90 -4.76
N VAL A 390 -0.28 24.78 -4.18
CA VAL A 390 0.86 24.17 -4.87
C VAL A 390 0.48 22.74 -5.32
N GLY A 391 0.60 22.45 -6.62
CA GLY A 391 0.14 21.17 -7.22
C GLY A 391 -1.27 21.20 -7.83
N TYR A 392 -2.03 22.28 -7.66
CA TYR A 392 -3.33 22.47 -8.30
C TYR A 392 -3.17 23.15 -9.67
N GLY A 393 -3.24 22.36 -10.75
CA GLY A 393 -3.26 22.90 -12.11
C GLY A 393 -1.95 23.51 -12.61
N THR A 394 -0.79 23.14 -12.06
CA THR A 394 0.48 23.36 -12.76
C THR A 394 0.61 22.35 -13.89
N ASP A 395 0.82 22.85 -15.11
CA ASP A 395 1.09 22.11 -16.35
C ASP A 395 2.35 21.21 -16.32
N HIS A 396 2.82 20.80 -15.14
CA HIS A 396 3.72 19.65 -14.97
C HIS A 396 2.94 18.35 -15.09
N ILE A 397 2.30 18.23 -16.25
CA ILE A 397 1.94 16.99 -16.88
C ILE A 397 3.23 16.17 -16.98
N HIS A 398 3.47 15.28 -16.01
CA HIS A 398 4.01 13.97 -16.39
C HIS A 398 2.87 13.23 -17.09
N SER A 399 2.58 13.66 -18.31
CA SER A 399 2.16 12.73 -19.36
C SER A 399 3.41 11.91 -19.63
N GLN A 400 3.66 10.93 -18.77
CA GLN A 400 4.06 9.69 -19.38
C GLN A 400 2.81 9.25 -20.15
N PRO A 401 2.82 9.27 -21.50
CA PRO A 401 1.81 8.51 -22.21
C PRO A 401 1.86 7.11 -21.60
N LEU A 402 0.71 6.57 -21.20
CA LEU A 402 0.59 5.13 -20.96
C LEU A 402 1.30 4.44 -22.13
N PRO A 403 2.29 3.56 -21.87
CA PRO A 403 3.04 2.96 -22.96
C PRO A 403 2.04 2.32 -23.92
N ALA A 404 2.09 2.74 -25.18
CA ALA A 404 1.28 2.19 -26.26
C ALA A 404 1.56 0.69 -26.36
N ALA A 405 0.76 -0.11 -25.64
CA ALA A 405 0.78 -1.54 -25.76
C ALA A 405 -0.26 -1.91 -26.81
N ILE A 406 0.18 -2.70 -27.80
CA ILE A 406 -0.60 -3.41 -28.81
C ILE A 406 -0.78 -2.64 -30.14
N THR A 407 0.33 -2.46 -30.85
CA THR A 407 0.33 -2.76 -32.30
C THR A 407 1.41 -3.79 -32.58
N GLY A 408 1.00 -4.98 -33.01
CA GLY A 408 1.89 -6.09 -33.33
C GLY A 408 2.77 -5.81 -34.55
N GLY A 409 4.03 -6.24 -34.46
CA GLY A 409 5.00 -6.26 -35.56
C GLY A 409 6.32 -6.86 -35.07
N PRO A 410 7.02 -7.69 -35.87
CA PRO A 410 8.04 -8.61 -35.36
C PRO A 410 9.32 -7.86 -34.98
N ARG A 411 9.79 -8.04 -33.74
CA ARG A 411 11.13 -7.57 -33.33
C ARG A 411 12.18 -8.59 -33.78
N SER A 412 13.08 -8.13 -34.64
CA SER A 412 14.33 -8.80 -34.97
C SER A 412 15.25 -8.87 -33.74
N ARG A 413 15.96 -9.99 -33.62
CA ARG A 413 17.00 -10.24 -32.60
C ARG A 413 18.20 -9.32 -32.84
N ALA A 414 18.69 -8.68 -31.80
CA ALA A 414 20.10 -8.29 -31.68
C ALA A 414 20.55 -8.35 -30.22
N SER A 415 21.68 -9.03 -30.04
CA SER A 415 22.45 -9.34 -28.84
C SER A 415 23.36 -8.19 -28.38
N THR A 416 23.57 -8.06 -27.06
CA THR A 416 24.84 -7.77 -26.31
C THR A 416 24.49 -7.49 -24.84
N LEU A 417 24.92 -8.29 -23.84
CA LEU A 417 26.20 -8.31 -23.09
C LEU A 417 26.51 -7.10 -22.16
N SER A 418 26.57 -7.41 -20.86
CA SER A 418 27.55 -6.97 -19.84
C SER A 418 27.52 -5.53 -19.28
N ASN A 419 27.29 -5.37 -17.97
CA ASN A 419 28.33 -5.04 -16.96
C ASN A 419 27.80 -4.44 -15.63
N TYR A 420 28.35 -4.99 -14.53
CA TYR A 420 28.43 -4.58 -13.11
C TYR A 420 27.18 -4.53 -12.24
#